data_AF-A0A933Y6H5-F1
#
_entry.id   AF-A0A933Y6H5-F1
#
_cell.length_a   1.000
_cell.length_b   1.000
_cell.length_c   1.000
_cell.angle_alpha   90.00
_cell.angle_beta   90.00
_cell.angle_gamma   90.00
#
_symmetry.space_group_name_H-M   'P 1'
#
loop_
_entity.id
_entity.type
_entity.pdbx_description
1 polymer ?
#
loop_
_entity_poly.entity_id
_entity_poly.type
_entity_poly.pdbx_seq_one_letter_code
_entity_poly.pdbx_strand_id
1 'polypeptide(L)'
;MKKIAVVFVILIGVLISPVGTFAKEVTVQTTKPAVQYLLPYPGVLPDNPLYILKTLRDRILDVLIVDQARKAEFYLLQGDKRLNMGIFLVAQEKGVLAEQVVSKGEKYMIQAVSALASVKAGGKEIPGYLMEKIELSLAKHEEELRMLIAKVNDPVKAGLSGSLDQVVILRGEVKKLK
;
A
#
# COMPACT_ATOMS: atom_id res chain seq x y z
N MET A 1 29.85 62.03 34.59
CA MET A 1 30.27 60.84 33.81
C MET A 1 30.28 59.54 34.64
N LYS A 2 29.29 59.31 35.54
CA LYS A 2 29.19 58.04 36.32
C LYS A 2 27.91 57.24 36.03
N LYS A 3 26.90 57.85 35.39
CA LYS A 3 25.62 57.19 35.06
C LYS A 3 25.61 56.47 33.70
N ILE A 4 26.57 56.76 32.82
CA ILE A 4 26.71 56.09 31.51
C ILE A 4 27.43 54.74 31.66
N ALA A 5 28.35 54.62 32.62
CA ALA A 5 29.05 53.36 32.90
C ALA A 5 28.11 52.28 33.49
N VAL A 6 27.06 52.67 34.21
CA VAL A 6 26.11 51.73 34.83
C VAL A 6 25.17 51.10 33.80
N VAL A 7 24.82 51.83 32.74
CA VAL A 7 23.96 51.30 31.66
C VAL A 7 24.69 50.26 30.81
N PHE A 8 26.00 50.41 30.63
CA PHE A 8 26.81 49.45 29.86
C PHE A 8 27.04 48.12 30.62
N VAL A 9 27.09 48.16 31.95
CA VAL A 9 27.22 46.95 32.79
C VAL A 9 25.91 46.13 32.81
N ILE A 10 24.76 46.79 32.74
CA ILE A 10 23.45 46.11 32.68
C ILE A 10 23.22 45.45 31.31
N LEU A 11 23.74 46.03 30.21
CA LEU A 11 23.58 45.46 28.87
C LEU A 11 24.44 44.20 28.64
N ILE A 12 25.57 44.06 29.34
CA ILE A 12 26.46 42.90 29.23
C ILE A 12 25.95 41.71 30.08
N GLY A 13 25.20 41.97 31.16
CA GLY A 13 24.67 40.94 32.06
C GLY A 13 23.54 40.06 31.48
N VAL A 14 22.93 40.45 30.36
CA VAL A 14 21.81 39.70 29.74
C VAL A 14 22.30 38.58 28.80
N LEU A 15 23.58 38.58 28.42
CA LEU A 15 24.15 37.62 27.47
C LEU A 15 24.63 36.29 28.07
N ILE A 16 24.51 36.08 29.40
CA ILE A 16 25.05 34.88 30.09
C ILE A 16 23.94 34.08 30.80
N SER A 17 22.74 34.03 30.23
CA SER A 17 21.74 33.06 30.69
C SER A 17 22.08 31.68 30.09
N PRO A 18 22.24 30.62 30.89
CA PRO A 18 22.38 29.27 30.34
C PRO A 18 21.06 28.86 29.70
N VAL A 19 21.00 28.91 28.37
CA VAL A 19 19.91 28.31 27.60
C VAL A 19 20.01 26.81 27.83
N GLY A 20 19.05 26.25 28.57
CA GLY A 20 18.92 24.81 28.74
C GLY A 20 18.71 24.16 27.37
N THR A 21 19.76 23.55 26.83
CA THR A 21 19.69 22.75 25.62
C THR A 21 18.92 21.48 25.95
N PHE A 22 17.64 21.43 25.60
CA PHE A 22 16.90 20.17 25.57
C PHE A 22 17.44 19.34 24.41
N ALA A 23 18.37 18.43 24.71
CA ALA A 23 18.76 17.37 23.79
C ALA A 23 17.52 16.48 23.57
N LYS A 24 16.90 16.61 22.40
CA LYS A 24 15.86 15.70 21.95
C LYS A 24 16.53 14.36 21.67
N GLU A 25 16.36 13.39 22.56
CA GLU A 25 16.69 12.00 22.29
C GLU A 25 15.87 11.57 21.07
N VAL A 26 16.52 11.46 19.91
CA VAL A 26 15.95 10.84 18.74
C VAL A 26 15.92 9.36 19.04
N THR A 27 14.79 8.89 19.59
CA THR A 27 14.46 7.47 19.54
C THR A 27 14.37 7.10 18.07
N VAL A 28 15.43 6.50 17.54
CA VAL A 28 15.40 5.81 16.25
C VAL A 28 14.48 4.61 16.45
N GLN A 29 13.18 4.85 16.30
CA GLN A 29 12.25 3.77 16.04
C GLN A 29 12.72 3.15 14.73
N THR A 30 13.24 1.93 14.81
CA THR A 30 13.50 1.06 13.66
C THR A 30 12.18 0.82 12.95
N THR A 31 11.75 1.81 12.17
CA THR A 31 10.66 1.68 11.22
C THR A 31 11.14 0.66 10.20
N LYS A 32 10.40 -0.44 10.06
CA LYS A 32 10.64 -1.39 8.98
C LYS A 32 10.81 -0.60 7.68
N PRO A 33 11.81 -0.91 6.83
CA PRO A 33 11.97 -0.23 5.57
C PRO A 33 10.65 -0.35 4.79
N ALA A 34 10.05 0.79 4.44
CA ALA A 34 8.82 0.84 3.67
C ALA A 34 9.04 0.16 2.32
N VAL A 35 8.08 -0.65 1.88
CA VAL A 35 8.15 -1.32 0.59
C VAL A 35 8.09 -0.27 -0.52
N GLN A 36 9.18 -0.14 -1.28
CA GLN A 36 9.28 0.80 -2.39
C GLN A 36 8.51 0.26 -3.60
N TYR A 37 7.19 0.40 -3.58
CA TYR A 37 6.31 0.06 -4.69
C TYR A 37 5.15 1.08 -4.75
N LEU A 38 5.04 1.76 -5.89
CA LEU A 38 3.98 2.76 -6.10
C LEU A 38 2.71 2.07 -6.60
N LEU A 39 1.65 2.14 -5.79
CA LEU A 39 0.35 1.64 -6.23
C LEU A 39 -0.21 2.50 -7.39
N PRO A 40 -0.73 1.86 -8.45
CA PRO A 40 -1.34 2.55 -9.57
C PRO A 40 -2.59 3.30 -9.10
N TYR A 41 -2.84 4.45 -9.73
CA TYR A 41 -3.99 5.28 -9.39
C TYR A 41 -5.32 4.56 -9.72
N PRO A 42 -6.32 4.62 -8.82
CA PRO A 42 -7.59 3.89 -8.97
C PRO A 42 -8.48 4.39 -10.11
N GLY A 43 -8.36 5.67 -10.48
CA GLY A 43 -9.22 6.30 -11.49
C GLY A 43 -10.65 6.45 -10.96
N VAL A 44 -11.58 5.70 -11.56
CA VAL A 44 -13.02 5.78 -11.24
C VAL A 44 -13.35 4.87 -10.05
N LEU A 45 -13.84 5.48 -8.97
CA LEU A 45 -14.35 4.79 -7.78
C LEU A 45 -15.73 4.15 -8.03
N PRO A 46 -16.15 3.16 -7.21
CA PRO A 46 -17.36 2.38 -7.47
C PRO A 46 -18.67 3.13 -7.12
N ASP A 47 -18.56 4.34 -6.59
CA ASP A 47 -19.65 5.26 -6.30
C ASP A 47 -20.06 6.11 -7.52
N ASN A 48 -19.30 6.06 -8.62
CA ASN A 48 -19.61 6.79 -9.84
C ASN A 48 -20.29 5.89 -10.91
N PRO A 49 -21.31 6.35 -11.65
CA PRO A 49 -21.96 5.57 -12.71
C PRO A 49 -20.99 5.10 -13.81
N LEU A 50 -19.91 5.83 -14.07
CA LEU A 50 -18.87 5.46 -15.05
C LEU A 50 -18.10 4.18 -14.64
N TYR A 51 -18.23 3.74 -13.38
CA TYR A 51 -17.64 2.48 -12.93
C TYR A 51 -18.17 1.27 -13.71
N ILE A 52 -19.41 1.33 -14.19
CA ILE A 52 -20.03 0.26 -15.00
C ILE A 52 -19.24 0.07 -16.29
N LEU A 53 -18.91 1.16 -17.00
CA LEU A 53 -18.12 1.10 -18.24
C LEU A 53 -16.72 0.52 -17.98
N LYS A 54 -16.09 0.91 -16.87
CA LYS A 54 -14.80 0.36 -16.44
C LYS A 54 -14.88 -1.15 -16.20
N THR A 55 -15.90 -1.63 -15.47
CA THR A 55 -16.04 -3.06 -15.18
C THR A 55 -16.33 -3.88 -16.43
N LEU A 56 -17.11 -3.35 -17.38
CA LEU A 56 -17.34 -3.97 -18.69
C LEU A 56 -16.02 -4.10 -19.47
N ARG A 57 -15.26 -3.01 -19.59
CA ARG A 57 -13.95 -3.00 -20.26
C ARG A 57 -12.99 -4.01 -19.63
N ASP A 58 -12.95 -4.08 -18.30
CA ASP A 58 -12.08 -5.01 -17.60
C ASP A 58 -12.52 -6.49 -17.82
N ARG A 59 -13.83 -6.76 -17.92
CA ARG A 59 -14.35 -8.10 -18.26
C ARG A 59 -14.02 -8.50 -19.69
N ILE A 60 -14.10 -7.57 -20.64
CA ILE A 60 -13.71 -7.81 -22.04
C ILE A 60 -12.22 -8.18 -22.11
N LEU A 61 -11.36 -7.43 -21.41
CA LEU A 61 -9.92 -7.72 -21.38
C LEU A 61 -9.61 -9.09 -20.76
N ASP A 62 -10.28 -9.46 -19.68
CA ASP A 62 -10.08 -10.77 -19.03
C ASP A 62 -10.34 -11.94 -20.00
N VAL A 63 -11.36 -11.81 -20.86
CA VAL A 63 -11.69 -12.82 -21.88
C VAL A 63 -10.70 -12.79 -23.05
N LEU A 64 -10.26 -11.60 -23.48
CA LEU A 64 -9.37 -11.46 -24.63
C LEU A 64 -7.92 -11.86 -24.35
N ILE A 65 -7.45 -11.76 -23.10
CA ILE A 65 -6.08 -12.13 -22.74
C ILE A 65 -5.97 -13.64 -22.58
N VAL A 66 -5.46 -14.30 -23.63
CA VAL A 66 -5.26 -15.75 -23.67
C VAL A 66 -3.94 -16.18 -23.01
N ASP A 67 -2.88 -15.39 -23.19
CA ASP A 67 -1.56 -15.70 -22.66
C ASP A 67 -1.50 -15.56 -21.13
N GLN A 68 -1.06 -16.60 -20.43
CA GLN A 68 -1.11 -16.68 -18.97
C GLN A 68 -0.18 -15.67 -18.27
N ALA A 69 0.99 -15.37 -18.85
CA ALA A 69 1.89 -14.36 -18.28
C ALA A 69 1.27 -12.96 -18.37
N ARG A 70 0.72 -12.60 -19.53
CA ARG A 70 -0.05 -11.36 -19.69
C ARG A 70 -1.31 -11.32 -18.84
N LYS A 71 -1.94 -12.47 -18.62
CA LYS A 71 -3.12 -12.59 -17.76
C LYS A 71 -2.77 -12.32 -16.29
N ALA A 72 -1.64 -12.86 -15.83
CA ALA A 72 -1.10 -12.56 -14.51
C ALA A 72 -0.81 -11.06 -14.32
N GLU A 73 -0.20 -10.40 -15.31
CA GLU A 73 0.02 -8.95 -15.28
C GLU A 73 -1.27 -8.14 -15.19
N PHE A 74 -2.26 -8.53 -15.99
CA PHE A 74 -3.57 -7.90 -15.96
C PHE A 74 -4.20 -8.02 -14.58
N TYR A 75 -4.24 -9.23 -14.02
CA TYR A 75 -4.80 -9.45 -12.69
C TYR A 75 -4.02 -8.72 -11.58
N LEU A 76 -2.70 -8.73 -11.64
CA LEU A 76 -1.83 -7.97 -10.73
C LEU A 76 -2.21 -6.48 -10.73
N LEU A 77 -2.31 -5.87 -11.92
CA LEU A 77 -2.71 -4.47 -12.07
C LEU A 77 -4.12 -4.20 -11.50
N GLN A 78 -5.03 -5.16 -11.64
CA GLN A 78 -6.41 -5.05 -11.18
C GLN A 78 -6.54 -5.20 -9.66
N GLY A 79 -5.68 -6.02 -9.04
CA GLY A 79 -5.53 -6.12 -7.59
C GLY A 79 -4.97 -4.83 -7.00
N ASP A 80 -3.82 -4.39 -7.52
CA ASP A 80 -3.12 -3.17 -7.11
C ASP A 80 -4.05 -1.93 -7.14
N LYS A 81 -4.80 -1.75 -8.23
CA LYS A 81 -5.76 -0.63 -8.35
C LYS A 81 -6.85 -0.68 -7.29
N ARG A 82 -7.35 -1.87 -6.98
CA ARG A 82 -8.46 -2.07 -6.02
C ARG A 82 -8.01 -1.88 -4.58
N LEU A 83 -6.79 -2.29 -4.24
CA LEU A 83 -6.21 -1.91 -2.96
C LEU A 83 -6.17 -0.39 -2.82
N ASN A 84 -5.65 0.30 -3.83
CA ASN A 84 -5.59 1.76 -3.80
C ASN A 84 -7.00 2.38 -3.72
N MET A 85 -7.97 1.88 -4.49
CA MET A 85 -9.38 2.30 -4.33
C MET A 85 -9.87 2.14 -2.88
N GLY A 86 -9.54 1.03 -2.23
CA GLY A 86 -9.84 0.78 -0.81
C GLY A 86 -9.25 1.84 0.11
N ILE A 87 -7.98 2.23 -0.11
CA ILE A 87 -7.32 3.30 0.65
C ILE A 87 -8.09 4.62 0.52
N PHE A 88 -8.46 5.01 -0.70
CA PHE A 88 -9.26 6.21 -0.94
C PHE A 88 -10.64 6.14 -0.28
N LEU A 89 -11.30 4.99 -0.31
CA LEU A 89 -12.63 4.79 0.28
C LEU A 89 -12.59 4.84 1.81
N VAL A 90 -11.56 4.27 2.45
CA VAL A 90 -11.35 4.41 3.91
C VAL A 90 -11.13 5.89 4.28
N ALA A 91 -10.35 6.63 3.49
CA ALA A 91 -10.15 8.07 3.71
C ALA A 91 -11.44 8.90 3.54
N GLN A 92 -12.44 8.37 2.82
CA GLN A 92 -13.78 8.96 2.67
C GLN A 92 -14.80 8.41 3.68
N GLU A 93 -14.36 7.70 4.73
CA GLU A 93 -15.20 7.05 5.75
C GLU A 93 -16.17 5.97 5.19
N LYS A 94 -15.96 5.52 3.95
CA LYS A 94 -16.76 4.47 3.29
C LYS A 94 -16.18 3.08 3.57
N GLY A 95 -15.97 2.75 4.83
CA GLY A 95 -15.23 1.55 5.27
C GLY A 95 -15.79 0.22 4.73
N VAL A 96 -17.11 0.03 4.74
CA VAL A 96 -17.75 -1.19 4.20
C VAL A 96 -17.50 -1.35 2.70
N LEU A 97 -17.62 -0.26 1.94
CA LEU A 97 -17.35 -0.28 0.51
C LEU A 97 -15.86 -0.49 0.23
N ALA A 98 -14.98 0.07 1.07
CA ALA A 98 -13.54 -0.15 0.98
C ALA A 98 -13.20 -1.64 1.15
N GLU A 99 -13.73 -2.29 2.18
CA GLU A 99 -13.53 -3.73 2.43
C GLU A 99 -13.95 -4.56 1.21
N GLN A 100 -15.14 -4.32 0.66
CA GLN A 100 -15.61 -5.05 -0.51
C GLN A 100 -14.71 -4.89 -1.73
N VAL A 101 -14.18 -3.68 -1.93
CA VAL A 101 -13.29 -3.38 -3.06
C VAL A 101 -11.92 -4.03 -2.86
N VAL A 102 -11.36 -3.95 -1.66
CA VAL A 102 -10.11 -4.61 -1.28
C VAL A 102 -10.24 -6.13 -1.44
N SER A 103 -11.29 -6.73 -0.89
CA SER A 103 -11.57 -8.17 -1.02
C SER A 103 -11.67 -8.61 -2.49
N LYS A 104 -12.29 -7.80 -3.35
CA LYS A 104 -12.27 -8.02 -4.82
C LYS A 104 -10.86 -7.89 -5.41
N GLY A 105 -10.05 -6.96 -4.91
CA GLY A 105 -8.63 -6.81 -5.28
C GLY A 105 -7.83 -8.06 -4.97
N GLU A 106 -7.99 -8.62 -3.77
CA GLU A 106 -7.28 -9.84 -3.37
C GLU A 106 -7.69 -11.05 -4.22
N LYS A 107 -8.95 -11.14 -4.65
CA LYS A 107 -9.36 -12.16 -5.63
C LYS A 107 -8.58 -12.06 -6.94
N TYR A 108 -8.28 -10.86 -7.41
CA TYR A 108 -7.40 -10.68 -8.56
C TYR A 108 -5.95 -11.09 -8.26
N MET A 109 -5.45 -10.85 -7.05
CA MET A 109 -4.11 -11.32 -6.65
C MET A 109 -4.03 -12.85 -6.65
N ILE A 110 -5.07 -13.53 -6.15
CA ILE A 110 -5.19 -15.00 -6.24
C ILE A 110 -5.13 -15.45 -7.70
N GLN A 111 -5.89 -14.80 -8.58
CA GLN A 111 -5.89 -15.12 -10.01
C GLN A 111 -4.53 -14.85 -10.67
N ALA A 112 -3.82 -13.80 -10.26
CA ALA A 112 -2.48 -13.48 -10.75
C ALA A 112 -1.49 -14.59 -10.41
N VAL A 113 -1.45 -15.02 -9.14
CA VAL A 113 -0.57 -16.11 -8.70
C VAL A 113 -0.94 -17.45 -9.37
N SER A 114 -2.24 -17.72 -9.52
CA SER A 114 -2.72 -18.92 -10.24
C SER A 114 -2.31 -18.94 -11.71
N ALA A 115 -2.37 -17.79 -12.40
CA ALA A 115 -1.90 -17.66 -13.77
C ALA A 115 -0.38 -17.88 -13.87
N LEU A 116 0.42 -17.36 -12.93
CA LEU A 116 1.86 -17.65 -12.85
C LEU A 116 2.16 -19.13 -12.62
N ALA A 117 1.42 -19.78 -11.72
CA ALA A 117 1.54 -21.23 -11.51
C ALA A 117 1.22 -22.01 -12.80
N SER A 118 0.23 -21.55 -13.59
CA SER A 118 -0.11 -22.13 -14.88
C SER A 118 0.97 -21.95 -15.94
N VAL A 119 1.70 -20.82 -15.93
CA VAL A 119 2.89 -20.61 -16.79
C VAL A 119 3.96 -21.65 -16.47
N LYS A 120 4.30 -21.81 -15.18
CA LYS A 120 5.31 -22.78 -14.71
C LYS A 120 4.89 -24.22 -15.02
N ALA A 121 3.63 -24.57 -14.78
CA ALA A 121 3.08 -25.89 -15.10
C ALA A 121 3.07 -26.19 -16.61
N GLY A 122 2.93 -25.16 -17.45
CA GLY A 122 3.04 -25.27 -18.91
C GLY A 122 4.47 -25.40 -19.43
N GLY A 123 5.47 -25.53 -18.56
CA GLY A 123 6.88 -25.65 -18.93
C GLY A 123 7.50 -24.36 -19.46
N LYS A 124 6.82 -23.21 -19.29
CA LYS A 124 7.35 -21.90 -19.65
C LYS A 124 7.96 -21.24 -18.42
N GLU A 125 9.02 -20.49 -18.63
CA GLU A 125 9.62 -19.67 -17.58
C GLU A 125 8.76 -18.42 -17.31
N ILE A 126 8.63 -18.07 -16.03
CA ILE A 126 7.98 -16.83 -15.63
C ILE A 126 8.96 -15.68 -15.92
N PRO A 127 8.55 -14.61 -16.62
CA PRO A 127 9.42 -13.46 -16.84
C PRO A 127 9.92 -12.87 -15.50
N GLY A 128 11.23 -12.68 -15.37
CA GLY A 128 11.85 -12.23 -14.10
C GLY A 128 11.26 -10.91 -13.57
N TYR A 129 11.00 -9.94 -14.45
CA TYR A 129 10.38 -8.67 -14.08
C TYR A 129 8.98 -8.85 -13.47
N LEU A 130 8.21 -9.83 -13.96
CA LEU A 130 6.86 -10.10 -13.48
C LEU A 130 6.90 -10.76 -12.11
N MET A 131 7.85 -11.67 -11.92
CA MET A 131 8.12 -12.32 -10.64
C MET A 131 8.52 -11.30 -9.56
N GLU A 132 9.44 -10.39 -9.89
CA GLU A 132 9.82 -9.30 -8.98
C GLU A 132 8.64 -8.38 -8.68
N LYS A 133 7.87 -8.00 -9.71
CA LYS A 133 6.74 -7.09 -9.56
C LYS A 133 5.64 -7.66 -8.66
N ILE A 134 5.30 -8.94 -8.79
CA ILE A 134 4.28 -9.56 -7.93
C ILE A 134 4.75 -9.67 -6.48
N GLU A 135 6.04 -9.91 -6.23
CA GLU A 135 6.60 -9.92 -4.88
C GLU A 135 6.53 -8.55 -4.21
N LEU A 136 6.91 -7.51 -4.95
CA LEU A 136 6.85 -6.12 -4.46
C LEU A 136 5.40 -5.68 -4.23
N SER A 137 4.50 -5.98 -5.17
CA SER A 137 3.07 -5.69 -5.03
C SER A 137 2.47 -6.39 -3.81
N LEU A 138 2.67 -7.70 -3.64
CA LEU A 138 2.13 -8.42 -2.47
C LEU A 138 2.72 -7.91 -1.15
N ALA A 139 4.01 -7.55 -1.13
CA ALA A 139 4.61 -6.93 0.05
C ALA A 139 3.96 -5.57 0.36
N LYS A 140 3.64 -4.78 -0.68
CA LYS A 140 2.93 -3.50 -0.52
C LYS A 140 1.48 -3.69 -0.09
N HIS A 141 0.78 -4.70 -0.63
CA HIS A 141 -0.55 -5.08 -0.18
C HIS A 141 -0.56 -5.39 1.32
N GLU A 142 0.39 -6.19 1.80
CA GLU A 142 0.49 -6.50 3.22
C GLU A 142 0.70 -5.23 4.08
N GLU A 143 1.60 -4.34 3.65
CA GLU A 143 1.89 -3.09 4.34
C GLU A 143 0.64 -2.19 4.44
N GLU A 144 -0.02 -1.94 3.31
CA GLU A 144 -1.19 -1.08 3.23
C GLU A 144 -2.38 -1.67 3.99
N LEU A 145 -2.63 -2.98 3.88
CA LEU A 145 -3.71 -3.64 4.63
C LEU A 145 -3.52 -3.52 6.13
N ARG A 146 -2.29 -3.69 6.64
CA ARG A 146 -1.99 -3.45 8.06
C ARG A 146 -2.29 -2.00 8.47
N MET A 147 -1.94 -1.03 7.62
CA MET A 147 -2.26 0.38 7.87
C MET A 147 -3.76 0.67 7.82
N LEU A 148 -4.52 0.03 6.93
CA LEU A 148 -5.97 0.18 6.85
C LEU A 148 -6.67 -0.43 8.06
N ILE A 149 -6.28 -1.64 8.47
CA ILE A 149 -6.80 -2.34 9.66
C ILE A 149 -6.65 -1.48 10.92
N ALA A 150 -5.57 -0.71 11.04
CA ALA A 150 -5.33 0.19 12.16
C ALA A 150 -6.23 1.44 12.17
N LYS A 151 -6.86 1.78 11.03
CA LYS A 151 -7.66 3.01 10.84
C LYS A 151 -9.18 2.78 10.80
N VAL A 152 -9.63 1.53 10.75
CA VAL A 152 -11.06 1.19 10.59
C VAL A 152 -11.67 0.62 11.87
N ASN A 153 -13.01 0.55 11.92
CA ASN A 153 -13.78 -0.03 13.00
C ASN A 153 -13.92 -1.57 12.89
N ASP A 154 -14.38 -2.22 13.95
CA ASP A 154 -14.36 -3.68 14.10
C ASP A 154 -15.05 -4.49 12.98
N PRO A 155 -16.23 -4.12 12.45
CA PRO A 155 -16.86 -4.87 11.36
C PRO A 155 -16.02 -4.88 10.07
N VAL A 156 -15.42 -3.75 9.72
CA VAL A 156 -14.57 -3.57 8.54
C VAL A 156 -13.20 -4.22 8.76
N LYS A 157 -12.69 -4.12 10.00
CA LYS A 157 -11.41 -4.69 10.43
C LYS A 157 -11.34 -6.20 10.24
N ALA A 158 -12.43 -6.92 10.51
CA ALA A 158 -12.49 -8.37 10.31
C ALA A 158 -12.33 -8.75 8.83
N GLY A 159 -13.04 -8.06 7.92
CA GLY A 159 -12.93 -8.31 6.48
C GLY A 159 -11.56 -7.97 5.90
N LEU A 160 -10.97 -6.85 6.34
CA LEU A 160 -9.60 -6.49 5.95
C LEU A 160 -8.54 -7.44 6.51
N SER A 161 -8.74 -7.97 7.72
CA SER A 161 -7.86 -9.01 8.29
C SER A 161 -7.90 -10.29 7.45
N GLY A 162 -9.09 -10.71 6.99
CA GLY A 162 -9.20 -11.83 6.06
C GLY A 162 -8.47 -11.59 4.75
N SER A 163 -8.51 -10.36 4.22
CA SER A 163 -7.74 -9.96 3.03
C SER A 163 -6.23 -10.00 3.29
N LEU A 164 -5.77 -9.57 4.47
CA LEU A 164 -4.37 -9.64 4.89
C LEU A 164 -3.87 -11.09 4.97
N ASP A 165 -4.67 -11.99 5.54
CA ASP A 165 -4.31 -13.40 5.64
C ASP A 165 -4.14 -14.03 4.25
N GLN A 166 -5.01 -13.69 3.30
CA GLN A 166 -4.87 -14.12 1.90
C GLN A 166 -3.56 -13.63 1.28
N VAL A 167 -3.19 -12.36 1.48
CA VAL A 167 -1.92 -11.82 0.97
C VAL A 167 -0.73 -12.58 1.54
N VAL A 168 -0.73 -12.89 2.84
CA VAL A 168 0.35 -13.64 3.49
C VAL A 168 0.49 -15.05 2.89
N ILE A 169 -0.63 -15.72 2.63
CA ILE A 169 -0.66 -17.03 1.96
C ILE A 169 -0.06 -16.91 0.55
N LEU A 170 -0.52 -15.95 -0.25
CA LEU A 170 -0.05 -15.72 -1.62
C LEU A 170 1.45 -15.42 -1.67
N ARG A 171 1.98 -14.65 -0.73
CA ARG A 171 3.44 -14.42 -0.62
C ARG A 171 4.20 -15.74 -0.42
N GLY A 172 3.64 -16.67 0.34
CA GLY A 172 4.18 -18.01 0.52
C GLY A 172 4.14 -18.84 -0.77
N GLU A 173 3.06 -18.76 -1.54
CA GLU A 173 2.92 -19.45 -2.83
C GLU A 173 3.88 -18.92 -3.88
N VAL A 174 3.98 -17.60 -4.02
CA VAL A 174 4.88 -16.91 -4.95
C VAL A 174 6.34 -17.32 -4.71
N LYS A 175 6.77 -17.46 -3.45
CA LYS A 175 8.12 -17.98 -3.14
C LYS A 175 8.38 -19.40 -3.65
N LYS A 176 7.36 -20.25 -3.76
CA LYS A 176 7.48 -21.61 -4.31
C LYS A 176 7.51 -21.63 -5.85
N LEU A 177 7.12 -20.53 -6.49
CA LEU A 177 7.14 -20.38 -7.94
C LEU A 177 8.51 -19.93 -8.47
N LYS A 178 9.41 -19.46 -7.62
CA LYS A 178 10.84 -19.38 -7.91
C LYS A 178 11.43 -20.77 -8.14
#